data_AF-A0A6N2L8J3-F1
#
_entry.id   AF-A0A6N2L8J3-F1
#
_cell.length_a   1.000
_cell.length_b   1.000
_cell.length_c   1.000
_cell.angle_alpha   90.00
_cell.angle_beta   90.00
_cell.angle_gamma   90.00
#
_symmetry.space_group_name_H-M   'P 1'
#
loop_
_entity.id
_entity.type
_entity.pdbx_description
1 polymer ?
#
loop_
_entity_poly.entity_id
_entity_poly.type
_entity_poly.pdbx_seq_one_letter_code
_entity_poly.pdbx_strand_id
1 'polypeptide(L)'
;MGARTVWDDLAHGKGVYVAEQGLVRYEGEWLRNNMEGHGVVEVDIPDIEPIPGSKLEEKMRAEGRIISRDFMSPEDRKWLEMDIEDSVRLAGGQYEIPFYENDEWIRQFGEKPEKGRYRYAGEWKHGRMHGCGVYEVNERTMFGRFYFGEFVEDAVDCDEDISAVCYHF
;
A
#
# COMPACT_ATOMS: atom_id res chain seq x y z
N MET A 1 17.23 12.23 -2.13
CA MET A 1 17.17 12.00 -0.67
C MET A 1 16.87 13.33 0.00
N GLY A 2 15.68 13.52 0.55
CA GLY A 2 15.30 14.75 1.25
C GLY A 2 14.80 14.41 2.64
N ALA A 3 15.65 14.51 3.65
CA ALA A 3 15.26 14.26 5.04
C ALA A 3 14.86 15.59 5.69
N ARG A 4 13.57 15.72 6.02
CA ARG A 4 13.09 16.70 7.01
C ARG A 4 13.36 16.09 8.40
N THR A 5 14.16 16.81 9.19
CA THR A 5 14.48 16.62 10.62
C THR A 5 14.85 15.20 11.08
N VAL A 6 16.16 14.92 11.13
CA VAL A 6 16.74 13.72 11.76
C VAL A 6 17.33 14.13 13.11
N TRP A 7 17.02 13.39 14.18
CA TRP A 7 17.65 13.53 15.50
C TRP A 7 18.18 12.18 15.95
N ASP A 8 19.47 12.11 16.28
CA ASP A 8 20.14 10.87 16.72
C ASP A 8 19.96 9.70 15.74
N ASP A 9 20.09 9.99 14.44
CA ASP A 9 19.83 9.04 13.32
C ASP A 9 18.41 8.45 13.25
N LEU A 10 17.45 9.08 13.96
CA LEU A 10 16.05 8.70 13.93
C LEU A 10 15.19 9.82 13.30
N ALA A 11 14.17 9.43 12.54
CA ALA A 11 13.13 10.32 12.05
C ALA A 11 12.37 10.93 13.23
N HIS A 12 12.24 12.26 13.21
CA HIS A 12 11.64 13.03 14.29
C HIS A 12 10.98 14.32 13.76
N GLY A 13 9.83 14.71 14.32
CA GLY A 13 9.09 15.88 13.84
C GLY A 13 8.34 15.61 12.53
N LYS A 14 8.07 16.64 11.73
CA LYS A 14 7.29 16.48 10.48
C LYS A 14 8.17 16.01 9.32
N GLY A 15 7.72 14.99 8.60
CA GLY A 15 8.49 14.39 7.50
C GLY A 15 7.66 13.52 6.57
N VAL A 16 8.28 13.15 5.45
CA VAL A 16 7.69 12.30 4.42
C VAL A 16 8.56 11.06 4.26
N TYR A 17 7.95 9.88 4.27
CA TYR A 17 8.55 8.60 3.94
C TYR A 17 7.91 8.03 2.69
N VAL A 18 8.74 7.43 1.83
CA VAL A 18 8.32 6.69 0.64
C VAL A 18 9.12 5.40 0.60
N ALA A 19 8.45 4.25 0.54
CA ALA A 19 9.10 2.95 0.42
C ALA A 19 9.80 2.78 -0.93
N GLU A 20 10.72 1.82 -1.04
CA GLU A 20 11.61 1.62 -2.20
C GLU A 20 10.86 1.46 -3.54
N GLN A 21 9.63 0.95 -3.52
CA GLN A 21 8.78 0.75 -4.69
C GLN A 21 7.69 1.82 -4.86
N GLY A 22 7.65 2.83 -3.99
CA GLY A 22 6.61 3.88 -4.02
C GLY A 22 5.21 3.43 -3.59
N LEU A 23 5.01 2.13 -3.32
CA LEU A 23 3.74 1.53 -2.94
C LEU A 23 3.22 2.00 -1.57
N VAL A 24 4.11 2.50 -0.71
CA VAL A 24 3.76 3.06 0.59
C VAL A 24 4.35 4.45 0.70
N ARG A 25 3.49 5.41 1.03
CA ARG A 25 3.86 6.78 1.36
C ARG A 25 3.25 7.15 2.70
N TYR A 26 4.04 7.77 3.57
CA TYR A 26 3.54 8.44 4.76
C TYR A 26 4.02 9.88 4.80
N GLU A 27 3.11 10.80 5.10
CA GLU A 27 3.40 12.20 5.36
C GLU A 27 2.78 12.57 6.70
N GLY A 28 3.62 12.92 7.67
CA GLY A 28 3.15 13.00 9.04
C GLY A 28 4.19 13.45 10.04
N GLU A 29 3.77 13.45 11.30
CA GLU A 29 4.62 13.60 12.45
C GLU A 29 5.32 12.27 12.79
N TRP A 30 6.54 12.38 13.33
CA TRP A 30 7.43 11.28 13.65
C TRP A 30 8.02 11.44 15.04
N LEU A 31 8.16 10.34 15.75
CA LEU A 31 8.88 10.26 17.00
C LEU A 31 9.78 9.02 17.02
N ARG A 32 11.09 9.23 16.85
CA ARG A 32 12.10 8.16 16.91
C ARG A 32 11.78 7.00 15.97
N ASN A 33 11.65 7.29 14.68
CA ASN A 33 11.26 6.35 13.60
C ASN A 33 9.81 5.83 13.65
N ASN A 34 9.00 6.20 14.63
CA ASN A 34 7.58 5.84 14.65
C ASN A 34 6.72 6.97 14.07
N MET A 35 5.69 6.59 13.30
CA MET A 35 4.58 7.49 13.00
C MET A 35 3.86 7.82 14.31
N GLU A 36 3.71 9.10 14.61
CA GLU A 36 3.22 9.63 15.89
C GLU A 36 2.52 10.96 15.63
N GLY A 37 1.50 11.33 16.41
CA GLY A 37 0.79 12.60 16.18
C GLY A 37 -0.15 12.50 14.98
N HIS A 38 -0.19 13.48 14.10
CA HIS A 38 -1.06 13.45 12.92
C HIS A 38 -0.28 13.07 11.66
N GLY A 39 -0.95 12.37 10.75
CA GLY A 39 -0.36 12.02 9.47
C GLY A 39 -1.31 11.30 8.53
N VAL A 40 -0.87 11.20 7.28
CA VAL A 40 -1.55 10.53 6.19
C VAL A 40 -0.64 9.42 5.66
N VAL A 41 -1.16 8.19 5.64
CA VAL A 41 -0.55 7.08 4.91
C VAL A 41 -1.37 6.78 3.67
N GLU A 42 -0.69 6.51 2.57
CA GLU A 42 -1.26 6.00 1.33
C GLU A 42 -0.54 4.69 1.00
N VAL A 43 -1.30 3.64 0.72
CA VAL A 43 -0.79 2.35 0.30
C VAL A 43 -1.46 1.95 -1.00
N ASP A 44 -0.68 1.59 -2.00
CA ASP A 44 -1.15 1.03 -3.25
C ASP A 44 -0.69 -0.42 -3.34
N ILE A 45 -1.64 -1.35 -3.34
CA ILE A 45 -1.39 -2.77 -3.52
C ILE A 45 -1.77 -3.11 -4.96
N PRO A 46 -0.81 -3.12 -5.91
CA PRO A 46 -1.13 -3.23 -7.33
C PRO A 46 -1.74 -4.59 -7.66
N ASP A 47 -2.59 -4.61 -8.69
CA ASP A 47 -2.95 -5.85 -9.34
C ASP A 47 -1.73 -6.53 -9.97
N ILE A 48 -1.73 -7.86 -9.94
CA ILE A 48 -0.60 -8.62 -10.46
C ILE A 48 -0.79 -8.74 -11.96
N GLU A 49 0.17 -8.21 -12.71
CA GLU A 49 0.32 -8.48 -14.13
C GLU A 49 1.08 -9.79 -14.31
N PRO A 50 0.44 -10.84 -14.87
CA PRO A 50 1.09 -12.11 -15.00
C PRO A 50 2.15 -12.07 -16.11
N ILE A 51 3.26 -12.75 -15.88
CA ILE A 51 4.28 -12.95 -16.92
C ILE A 51 3.63 -13.64 -18.13
N PRO A 52 3.93 -13.17 -19.36
CA PRO A 52 3.46 -13.82 -20.58
C PRO A 52 3.68 -15.34 -20.57
N GLY A 53 2.60 -16.11 -20.74
CA GLY A 53 2.66 -17.58 -20.80
C GLY A 53 2.88 -18.29 -19.46
N SER A 54 2.84 -17.56 -18.34
CA SER A 54 2.96 -18.17 -17.00
C SER A 54 1.70 -18.95 -16.58
N LYS A 55 1.85 -19.85 -15.60
CA LYS A 55 0.71 -20.55 -14.96
C LYS A 55 -0.30 -19.57 -14.34
N LEU A 56 0.18 -18.42 -13.85
CA LEU A 56 -0.70 -17.38 -13.32
C LEU A 56 -1.53 -16.74 -14.44
N GLU A 57 -0.92 -16.44 -15.59
CA GLU A 57 -1.67 -15.95 -16.74
C GLU A 57 -2.74 -16.97 -17.16
N GLU A 58 -2.36 -18.25 -17.30
CA GLU A 58 -3.29 -19.31 -17.67
C GLU A 58 -4.48 -19.38 -16.70
N LYS A 59 -4.23 -19.32 -15.39
CA LYS A 59 -5.27 -19.30 -14.35
C LYS A 59 -6.16 -18.06 -14.47
N MET A 60 -5.56 -16.86 -14.57
CA MET A 60 -6.31 -15.60 -14.69
C MET A 60 -7.20 -15.59 -15.95
N ARG A 61 -6.68 -16.09 -17.07
CA ARG A 61 -7.40 -16.26 -18.33
C ARG A 61 -8.57 -17.24 -18.18
N ALA A 62 -8.35 -18.38 -17.52
CA ALA A 62 -9.39 -19.38 -17.25
C ALA A 62 -10.52 -18.83 -16.36
N GLU A 63 -10.21 -17.91 -15.47
CA GLU A 63 -11.18 -17.15 -14.65
C GLU A 63 -11.86 -15.99 -15.42
N GLY A 64 -11.51 -15.78 -16.69
CA GLY A 64 -12.07 -14.71 -17.53
C GLY A 64 -11.54 -13.31 -17.23
N ARG A 65 -10.41 -13.18 -16.52
CA ARG A 65 -9.80 -11.89 -16.20
C ARG A 65 -9.18 -11.26 -17.44
N ILE A 66 -9.39 -9.95 -17.58
CA ILE A 66 -8.67 -9.10 -18.53
C ILE A 66 -7.41 -8.59 -17.81
N ILE A 67 -6.27 -8.64 -18.48
CA ILE A 67 -4.98 -8.17 -17.93
C ILE A 67 -4.51 -6.92 -18.68
N SER A 68 -3.60 -6.12 -18.10
CA SER A 68 -3.18 -4.84 -18.71
C SER A 68 -2.74 -4.99 -20.17
N ARG A 69 -2.03 -6.09 -20.47
CA ARG A 69 -1.48 -6.39 -21.81
C ARG A 69 -2.57 -6.55 -22.87
N ASP A 70 -3.81 -6.84 -22.48
CA ASP A 70 -4.94 -6.97 -23.41
C ASP A 70 -5.36 -5.63 -24.02
N PHE A 71 -5.12 -4.53 -23.31
CA PHE A 71 -5.42 -3.17 -23.76
C PHE A 71 -4.30 -2.55 -24.61
N MET A 72 -3.14 -3.23 -24.70
CA MET A 72 -1.99 -2.74 -25.48
C MET A 72 -2.17 -3.01 -26.98
N SER A 73 -1.56 -2.15 -27.80
CA SER A 73 -1.42 -2.41 -29.23
C SER A 73 -0.59 -3.69 -29.47
N PRO A 74 -0.76 -4.38 -30.61
CA PRO A 74 0.05 -5.57 -30.91
C PRO A 74 1.57 -5.31 -30.91
N GLU A 75 1.98 -4.09 -31.28
CA GLU A 75 3.39 -3.70 -31.29
C GLU A 75 3.92 -3.50 -29.87
N ASP A 76 3.24 -2.71 -29.04
CA ASP A 76 3.65 -2.46 -27.64
C ASP A 76 3.65 -3.75 -26.81
N ARG A 77 2.63 -4.60 -27.03
CA ARG A 77 2.55 -5.92 -26.41
C ARG A 77 3.77 -6.77 -26.71
N LYS A 78 4.20 -6.81 -27.97
CA LYS A 78 5.35 -7.60 -28.41
C LYS A 78 6.65 -7.09 -27.78
N TRP A 79 6.85 -5.78 -27.76
CA TRP A 79 8.05 -5.18 -27.13
C TRP A 79 8.11 -5.47 -25.64
N LEU A 80 6.99 -5.32 -24.92
CA LEU A 80 6.91 -5.67 -23.50
C LEU A 80 7.22 -7.15 -23.25
N GLU A 81 6.67 -8.06 -24.07
CA GLU A 81 6.93 -9.50 -23.95
C GLU A 81 8.42 -9.83 -24.12
N MET A 82 9.10 -9.19 -25.07
CA MET A 82 10.54 -9.34 -25.27
C MET A 82 11.36 -8.81 -24.09
N ASP A 83 11.00 -7.65 -23.54
CA ASP A 83 11.69 -7.07 -22.39
C ASP A 83 11.56 -7.95 -21.13
N ILE A 84 10.40 -8.55 -20.93
CA ILE A 84 10.15 -9.47 -19.82
C ILE A 84 10.96 -10.76 -20.01
N GLU A 85 10.95 -11.35 -21.21
CA GLU A 85 11.74 -12.55 -21.52
C GLU A 85 13.24 -12.32 -21.26
N ASP A 86 13.76 -11.19 -21.72
CA ASP A 86 15.15 -10.79 -21.52
C ASP A 86 15.49 -10.60 -20.03
N SER A 87 14.61 -9.94 -19.28
CA SER A 87 14.76 -9.74 -17.84
C SER A 87 14.79 -11.06 -17.06
N VAL A 88 13.87 -11.98 -17.38
CA VAL A 88 13.82 -13.32 -16.74
C VAL A 88 15.09 -14.12 -17.04
N ARG A 89 15.59 -14.05 -18.28
CA ARG A 89 16.84 -14.71 -18.69
C ARG A 89 18.04 -14.15 -17.92
N LEU A 90 18.12 -12.83 -17.76
CA LEU A 90 19.22 -12.16 -17.04
C LEU A 90 19.20 -12.45 -15.53
N ALA A 91 18.03 -12.65 -14.93
CA ALA A 91 17.88 -13.02 -13.53
C ALA A 91 18.32 -14.47 -13.21
N GLY A 92 18.72 -15.26 -14.22
CA GLY A 92 19.25 -16.61 -14.00
C GLY A 92 18.24 -17.60 -13.40
N GLY A 93 16.94 -17.36 -13.61
CA GLY A 93 15.86 -18.14 -13.01
C GLY A 93 15.63 -17.85 -11.52
N GLN A 94 16.33 -16.89 -10.91
CA GLN A 94 15.94 -16.34 -9.62
C GLN A 94 14.75 -15.41 -9.85
N TYR A 95 13.57 -16.00 -9.70
CA TYR A 95 12.31 -15.29 -9.79
C TYR A 95 11.81 -14.98 -8.38
N GLU A 96 11.63 -13.69 -8.09
CA GLU A 96 10.92 -13.28 -6.89
C GLU A 96 9.44 -13.59 -7.07
N ILE A 97 8.88 -14.42 -6.19
CA ILE A 97 7.44 -14.50 -5.99
C ILE A 97 6.97 -13.05 -5.81
N PRO A 98 5.99 -12.56 -6.60
CA PRO A 98 5.48 -11.20 -6.41
C PRO A 98 5.20 -11.00 -4.93
N PHE A 99 5.67 -9.89 -4.35
CA PHE A 99 5.65 -9.67 -2.89
C PHE A 99 4.29 -10.00 -2.23
N TYR A 100 3.19 -9.75 -2.92
CA TYR A 100 1.82 -10.09 -2.49
C TYR A 100 1.47 -11.58 -2.52
N GLU A 101 2.07 -12.37 -3.41
CA GLU A 101 1.86 -13.82 -3.48
C GLU A 101 2.62 -14.60 -2.40
N ASN A 102 3.46 -13.92 -1.62
CA ASN A 102 4.14 -14.51 -0.49
C ASN A 102 3.15 -14.92 0.61
N ASP A 103 3.11 -16.20 0.96
CA ASP A 103 2.24 -16.72 2.03
C ASP A 103 2.59 -16.19 3.43
N GLU A 104 3.76 -15.53 3.60
CA GLU A 104 4.08 -14.81 4.84
C GLU A 104 3.04 -13.73 5.19
N TRP A 105 2.31 -13.18 4.21
CA TRP A 105 1.17 -12.30 4.46
C TRP A 105 0.08 -12.97 5.30
N ILE A 106 -0.28 -14.21 4.95
CA ILE A 106 -1.28 -14.99 5.68
C ILE A 106 -0.76 -15.31 7.08
N ARG A 107 0.53 -15.65 7.19
CA ARG A 107 1.15 -15.94 8.49
C ARG A 107 1.16 -14.72 9.42
N GLN A 108 1.44 -13.53 8.91
CA GLN A 108 1.56 -12.31 9.72
C GLN A 108 0.23 -11.64 10.00
N PHE A 109 -0.72 -11.69 9.06
CA PHE A 109 -1.96 -10.90 9.11
C PHE A 109 -3.24 -11.75 9.04
N GLY A 110 -3.14 -13.08 8.98
CA GLY A 110 -4.27 -14.02 8.92
C GLY A 110 -4.88 -14.17 7.52
N GLU A 111 -4.86 -13.10 6.72
CA GLU A 111 -5.31 -13.09 5.34
C GLU A 111 -4.47 -12.12 4.49
N LYS A 112 -4.58 -12.23 3.16
CA LYS A 112 -3.99 -11.25 2.25
C LYS A 112 -4.91 -10.01 2.23
N PRO A 113 -4.40 -8.79 2.43
CA PRO A 113 -5.22 -7.57 2.39
C PRO A 113 -5.87 -7.42 1.01
N GLU A 114 -7.03 -6.79 0.92
CA GLU A 114 -7.67 -6.52 -0.37
C GLU A 114 -6.70 -5.77 -1.31
N LYS A 115 -6.73 -6.03 -2.61
CA LYS A 115 -5.88 -5.30 -3.56
C LYS A 115 -6.44 -3.91 -3.81
N GLY A 116 -5.58 -2.97 -4.22
CA GLY A 116 -5.96 -1.62 -4.61
C GLY A 116 -5.46 -0.56 -3.63
N ARG A 117 -6.18 0.56 -3.57
CA ARG A 117 -5.71 1.78 -2.91
C ARG A 117 -6.31 1.94 -1.53
N TYR A 118 -5.41 2.19 -0.59
CA TYR A 118 -5.70 2.47 0.80
C TYR A 118 -5.21 3.86 1.16
N ARG A 119 -5.96 4.54 2.02
CA ARG A 119 -5.53 5.79 2.61
C ARG A 119 -6.05 5.90 4.03
N TYR A 120 -5.18 6.22 4.99
CA TYR A 120 -5.60 6.63 6.33
C TYR A 120 -5.07 8.02 6.63
N ALA A 121 -5.95 8.90 7.09
CA ALA A 121 -5.63 10.24 7.54
C ALA A 121 -6.17 10.43 8.96
N GLY A 122 -5.30 10.63 9.95
CA GLY A 122 -5.73 10.67 11.33
C GLY A 122 -4.58 10.76 12.33
N GLU A 123 -4.88 10.42 13.58
CA GLU A 123 -3.88 10.35 14.63
C GLU A 123 -3.11 9.02 14.60
N TRP A 124 -1.89 9.05 15.12
CA TRP A 124 -0.92 7.98 15.11
C TRP A 124 -0.28 7.88 16.48
N LYS A 125 -0.09 6.64 16.94
CA LYS A 125 0.64 6.35 18.16
C LYS A 125 1.47 5.10 17.98
N HIS A 126 2.78 5.20 18.21
CA HIS A 126 3.71 4.07 18.09
C HIS A 126 3.60 3.32 16.76
N GLY A 127 3.46 4.07 15.65
CA GLY A 127 3.36 3.49 14.32
C GLY A 127 2.01 2.88 13.96
N ARG A 128 0.96 3.07 14.78
CA ARG A 128 -0.38 2.53 14.52
C ARG A 128 -1.43 3.64 14.48
N MET A 129 -2.45 3.43 13.65
CA MET A 129 -3.65 4.27 13.59
C MET A 129 -4.27 4.36 14.98
N HIS A 130 -4.57 5.57 15.42
CA HIS A 130 -5.07 5.85 16.75
C HIS A 130 -5.97 7.10 16.70
N GLY A 131 -6.82 7.31 17.69
CA GLY A 131 -7.58 8.56 17.77
C GLY A 131 -8.65 8.67 16.68
N CYS A 132 -9.06 9.89 16.35
CA CYS A 132 -10.00 10.12 15.25
C CYS A 132 -9.26 10.06 13.90
N GLY A 133 -9.94 9.55 12.88
CA GLY A 133 -9.39 9.56 11.52
C GLY A 133 -10.36 9.06 10.46
N VAL A 134 -9.89 9.11 9.22
CA VAL A 134 -10.60 8.64 8.04
C VAL A 134 -9.79 7.55 7.39
N TYR A 135 -10.41 6.41 7.15
CA TYR A 135 -9.82 5.28 6.45
C TYR A 135 -10.59 5.00 5.16
N GLU A 136 -9.88 4.91 4.05
CA GLU A 136 -10.41 4.71 2.71
C GLU A 136 -9.79 3.44 2.13
N VAL A 137 -10.62 2.51 1.68
CA VAL A 137 -10.20 1.26 1.02
C VAL A 137 -11.00 1.05 -0.25
N ASN A 138 -10.35 1.19 -1.41
CA ASN A 138 -10.99 1.04 -2.72
C ASN A 138 -12.30 1.84 -2.81
N GLU A 139 -12.21 3.15 -2.54
CA GLU A 139 -13.33 4.10 -2.58
C GLU A 139 -14.41 3.90 -1.49
N ARG A 140 -14.24 2.94 -0.58
CA ARG A 140 -15.07 2.82 0.62
C ARG A 140 -14.45 3.62 1.75
N THR A 141 -15.15 4.63 2.24
CA THR A 141 -14.69 5.53 3.30
C THR A 141 -15.32 5.15 4.64
N MET A 142 -14.50 5.14 5.69
CA MET A 142 -14.91 4.93 7.08
C MET A 142 -14.37 6.06 7.93
N PHE A 143 -15.26 6.71 8.67
CA PHE A 143 -14.94 7.75 9.66
C PHE A 143 -15.10 7.16 11.05
N GLY A 144 -14.20 7.48 11.97
CA GLY A 144 -14.38 7.10 13.36
C GLY A 144 -13.11 7.08 14.17
N ARG A 145 -13.20 6.40 15.32
CA ARG A 145 -12.10 6.23 16.25
C ARG A 145 -11.34 4.93 15.95
N PHE A 146 -10.03 5.02 16.01
CA PHE A 146 -9.11 3.90 15.88
C PHE A 146 -8.29 3.74 17.16
N TYR A 147 -7.97 2.50 17.52
CA TYR A 147 -7.12 2.18 18.65
C TYR A 147 -6.13 1.07 18.28
N PHE A 148 -4.86 1.44 18.14
CA PHE A 148 -3.77 0.53 17.74
C PHE A 148 -4.03 -0.23 16.44
N GLY A 149 -4.68 0.42 15.47
CA GLY A 149 -4.99 -0.13 14.15
C GLY A 149 -6.42 -0.63 13.99
N GLU A 150 -7.14 -0.87 15.10
CA GLU A 150 -8.50 -1.40 15.06
C GLU A 150 -9.54 -0.28 15.08
N PHE A 151 -10.62 -0.44 14.32
CA PHE A 151 -11.78 0.45 14.36
C PHE A 151 -12.59 0.23 15.65
N VAL A 152 -13.04 1.30 16.29
CA VAL A 152 -13.83 1.25 17.52
C VAL A 152 -15.30 1.58 17.20
N GLU A 153 -16.13 0.55 17.09
CA GLU A 153 -17.54 0.67 16.62
C GLU A 153 -18.42 1.59 17.49
N ASP A 154 -18.26 1.53 18.81
CA ASP A 154 -19.12 2.27 19.76
C ASP A 154 -18.58 3.66 20.13
N ALA A 155 -17.57 4.16 19.41
CA ALA A 155 -17.03 5.48 19.67
C ALA A 155 -17.97 6.59 19.18
N VAL A 156 -18.37 7.49 20.08
CA VAL A 156 -19.31 8.58 19.79
C VAL A 156 -18.64 9.95 19.64
N ASP A 157 -17.31 10.00 19.75
CA ASP A 157 -16.53 11.23 19.86
C ASP A 157 -15.65 11.52 18.63
N CYS A 158 -15.76 10.70 17.59
CA CYS A 158 -15.13 10.90 16.29
C CYS A 158 -16.20 10.69 15.21
N ASP A 159 -17.07 11.66 15.00
CA ASP A 159 -18.02 11.63 13.88
C ASP A 159 -17.34 12.02 12.55
N GLU A 160 -18.13 12.07 11.47
CA GLU A 160 -17.67 12.46 10.14
C GLU A 160 -17.02 13.85 10.14
N ASP A 161 -17.65 14.84 10.79
CA ASP A 161 -17.17 16.22 10.82
C ASP A 161 -15.82 16.34 11.53
N ILE A 162 -15.66 15.68 12.67
CA ILE A 162 -14.40 15.66 13.43
C ILE A 162 -13.31 14.95 12.64
N SER A 163 -13.62 13.79 12.08
CA SER A 163 -12.66 12.95 11.39
C SER A 163 -12.23 13.56 10.05
N ALA A 164 -13.13 14.24 9.33
CA ALA A 164 -12.82 14.87 8.04
C ALA A 164 -11.76 15.97 8.14
N VAL A 165 -11.56 16.60 9.31
CA VAL A 165 -10.47 17.57 9.52
C VAL A 165 -9.10 16.93 9.28
N CYS A 166 -8.97 15.63 9.48
CA CYS A 166 -7.72 14.90 9.27
C CYS A 166 -7.30 14.82 7.80
N TYR A 167 -8.17 15.12 6.83
CA TYR A 167 -7.78 15.26 5.42
C TYR A 167 -6.78 16.40 5.18
N HIS A 168 -6.68 17.37 6.09
CA HIS A 168 -5.94 18.61 5.89
C HIS A 168 -4.59 18.66 6.63
N PHE A 169 -3.95 17.51 6.82
CA PHE A 169 -2.58 17.42 7.32
C PHE A 169 -1.56 18.17 6.43
#